data_AF-A0A965Q6Z9-F1
#
_entry.id   AF-A0A965Q6Z9-F1
#
_cell.length_a   1.000
_cell.length_b   1.000
_cell.length_c   1.000
_cell.angle_alpha   90.00
_cell.angle_beta   90.00
_cell.angle_gamma   90.00
#
_symmetry.space_group_name_H-M   'P 1'
#
loop_
_entity.id
_entity.type
_entity.pdbx_description
1 polymer ?
#
loop_
_entity_poly.entity_id
_entity_poly.type
_entity_poly.pdbx_seq_one_letter_code
_entity_poly.pdbx_strand_id
1 'polypeptide(L)' 'MSKKERISIELSEDVISALDNLRKELGLRSRGALIERFLTELLLPEDTAQGG' A
#
# COMPACT_ATOMS: atom_id res chain seq x y z
N MET A 1 -5.27 11.08 15.70
CA MET A 1 -4.37 11.00 14.53
C MET A 1 -3.71 9.63 14.55
N SER A 2 -3.88 8.82 13.50
CA SER A 2 -3.15 7.54 13.37
C SER A 2 -1.65 7.85 13.30
N LYS A 3 -0.87 7.25 14.20
CA LYS A 3 0.58 7.43 14.25
C LYS A 3 1.20 6.54 13.18
N LYS A 4 1.90 7.14 12.21
CA LYS A 4 2.66 6.38 11.20
C LYS A 4 4.05 6.05 11.74
N GLU A 5 4.43 4.79 11.70
CA GLU A 5 5.78 4.31 12.01
C GLU A 5 6.53 4.00 10.71
N ARG A 6 7.85 4.19 10.71
CA ARG A 6 8.70 3.96 9.53
C ARG A 6 9.39 2.60 9.62
N ILE A 7 9.30 1.83 8.56
CA ILE A 7 10.04 0.58 8.37
C ILE A 7 10.98 0.68 7.15
N SER A 8 12.05 -0.11 7.16
CA SER A 8 12.92 -0.32 6.00
C SER A 8 12.67 -1.73 5.48
N ILE A 9 12.53 -1.89 4.16
CA ILE A 9 12.34 -3.18 3.50
C ILE A 9 13.35 -3.31 2.35
N GLU A 10 13.92 -4.50 2.21
CA GLU A 10 14.76 -4.86 1.08
C GLU A 10 13.90 -5.54 0.02
N LEU A 11 14.00 -5.09 -1.21
CA LEU A 11 13.26 -5.60 -2.38
C LEU A 11 14.20 -5.60 -3.58
N SER A 12 13.95 -6.48 -4.54
CA SER A 12 14.67 -6.43 -5.81
C SER A 12 14.33 -5.15 -6.58
N GLU A 13 15.26 -4.72 -7.44
CA GLU A 13 15.09 -3.52 -8.27
C GLU A 13 13.88 -3.63 -9.20
N ASP A 14 13.62 -4.82 -9.75
CA ASP A 14 12.46 -5.09 -10.60
C ASP A 14 11.14 -4.88 -9.84
N VAL A 15 11.07 -5.31 -8.58
CA VAL A 15 9.88 -5.13 -7.74
C VAL A 15 9.69 -3.65 -7.41
N ILE A 16 10.77 -2.93 -7.09
CA ILE A 16 10.70 -1.49 -6.83
C ILE A 16 10.19 -0.74 -8.07
N SER A 17 10.66 -1.12 -9.25
CA SER A 17 10.26 -0.54 -10.53
C SER A 17 8.78 -0.79 -10.83
N ALA A 18 8.31 -2.01 -10.62
CA ALA A 18 6.90 -2.36 -10.76
C ALA A 18 6.00 -1.56 -9.79
N LEU A 19 6.41 -1.42 -8.53
CA LEU A 19 5.69 -0.62 -7.53
C LEU A 19 5.60 0.86 -7.93
N ASP A 20 6.67 1.43 -8.48
CA ASP A 20 6.67 2.83 -8.91
C ASP A 20 5.77 3.10 -10.11
N ASN A 21 5.71 2.17 -11.07
CA ASN A 21 4.80 2.28 -12.22
C ASN A 21 3.35 2.19 -11.74
N LEU A 22 3.02 1.19 -10.94
CA LEU A 22 1.67 1.00 -10.41
C LEU A 22 1.23 2.16 -9.51
N ARG A 23 2.15 2.71 -8.70
CA ARG A 23 1.89 3.91 -7.90
C ARG A 23 1.46 5.10 -8.77
N LYS A 24 2.10 5.30 -9.94
CA LYS A 24 1.77 6.38 -10.88
C LYS A 24 0.41 6.14 -11.54
N GLU A 25 0.15 4.92 -11.99
CA GLU A 25 -1.13 4.54 -12.61
C GLU A 25 -2.32 4.77 -11.67
N LEU A 26 -2.14 4.47 -10.38
CA LEU A 26 -3.15 4.67 -9.34
C LEU A 26 -3.19 6.11 -8.77
N GLY A 27 -2.33 7.02 -9.26
CA GLY A 27 -2.29 8.41 -8.81
C GLY A 27 -1.85 8.60 -7.35
N LEU A 28 -1.11 7.65 -6.79
CA LEU A 28 -0.71 7.66 -5.38
C LEU A 28 0.54 8.51 -5.13
N ARG A 29 0.56 9.21 -3.98
CA ARG A 29 1.63 10.17 -3.64
C ARG A 29 2.94 9.52 -3.19
N SER A 30 2.92 8.28 -2.73
CA SER A 30 4.12 7.60 -2.21
C SER A 30 4.02 6.08 -2.33
N ARG A 31 5.17 5.39 -2.33
CA ARG A 31 5.22 3.91 -2.24
C ARG A 31 4.53 3.42 -0.97
N GLY A 32 4.69 4.14 0.14
CA GLY A 32 4.02 3.83 1.41
C GLY A 32 2.49 3.81 1.28
N ALA A 33 1.89 4.76 0.53
CA ALA A 33 0.45 4.77 0.31
C ALA A 33 -0.05 3.56 -0.51
N LEU A 34 0.74 3.11 -1.50
CA LEU A 34 0.45 1.90 -2.27
C LEU A 34 0.50 0.65 -1.39
N ILE A 35 1.57 0.50 -0.61
CA ILE A 35 1.76 -0.64 0.29
C ILE A 35 0.68 -0.66 1.38
N GLU A 36 0.35 0.49 1.98
CA GLU A 36 -0.70 0.60 2.99
C GLU A 36 -2.07 0.20 2.43
N ARG A 37 -2.40 0.60 1.19
CA ARG A 37 -3.62 0.17 0.49
C ARG A 37 -3.65 -1.35 0.29
N PHE A 38 -2.60 -1.95 -0.27
CA PHE A 38 -2.59 -3.39 -0.52
C PHE A 38 -2.58 -4.22 0.76
N LEU A 39 -1.85 -3.79 1.79
CA LEU A 39 -1.90 -4.47 3.09
C LEU A 39 -3.27 -4.33 3.71
N THR A 40 -3.96 -3.20 3.55
CA THR A 40 -5.33 -3.03 4.02
C THR A 40 -6.27 -3.99 3.28
N GLU A 41 -6.21 -4.05 1.95
CA GLU A 41 -7.02 -4.98 1.13
C GLU A 41 -6.73 -6.45 1.44
N LEU A 42 -5.48 -6.79 1.73
CA LEU A 42 -5.06 -8.16 2.06
C LEU A 42 -5.47 -8.59 3.48
N LEU A 43 -5.36 -7.67 4.44
CA LEU A 43 -5.57 -7.96 5.87
C LEU A 43 -7.00 -7.70 6.34
N LEU A 44 -7.75 -6.84 5.64
CA LEU A 44 -9.16 -6.62 5.88
C LEU A 44 -9.96 -7.30 4.76
N PRO A 45 -10.42 -8.54 4.96
CA PRO A 45 -11.40 -9.13 4.05
C PRO A 45 -12.65 -8.24 4.02
N GLU A 46 -13.37 -8.25 2.90
CA GLU A 46 -14.51 -7.38 2.55
C GLU A 46 -15.78 -7.52 3.43
N ASP A 47 -15.65 -7.74 4.74
CA ASP A 47 -16.78 -7.83 5.69
C ASP A 47 -17.06 -6.53 6.45
N THR A 48 -16.37 -5.43 6.13
CA THR A 48 -16.64 -4.11 6.75
C THR A 48 -17.32 -3.10 5.83
N ALA A 49 -17.71 -3.49 4.61
CA ALA A 49 -18.44 -2.62 3.68
C ALA A 49 -19.98 -2.75 3.75
N GLN A 50 -20.53 -3.64 4.58
CA GLN A 50 -21.98 -3.73 4.84
C GLN A 50 -22.25 -3.99 6.32
N GLY A 51 -22.31 -2.93 7.13
CA GLY A 51 -22.77 -3.03 8.52
C GLY A 51 -22.29 -1.89 9.41
N GLY A 52 -23.05 -0.79 9.44
CA GLY A 52 -22.84 0.36 10.32
C GLY A 52 -23.74 1.52 9.95
#